data_AF-A0A930B9G3-F1
#
_entry.id   AF-A0A930B9G3-F1
#
_cell.length_a   1.000
_cell.length_b   1.000
_cell.length_c   1.000
_cell.angle_alpha   90.00
_cell.angle_beta   90.00
_cell.angle_gamma   90.00
#
_symmetry.space_group_name_H-M   'P 1'
#
loop_
_entity.id
_entity.type
_entity.pdbx_description
1 polymer ?
#
loop_
_entity_poly.entity_id
_entity_poly.type
_entity_poly.pdbx_seq_one_letter_code
_entity_poly.pdbx_strand_id
1 'polypeptide(L)'
;MRFKLPEAAFRKLCRLVKQRDEELAETYQSIIGEWPPSRGEVHHAKHAGSGGPDKEDNLIHLSYETHRFKAHGLSGTRKQYMDEQIKTYLNCHAVKEWRKEHEMELQELYKTEEERRIKKKRAGCIPKKPKWAKY
;
A
#
# COMPACT_ATOMS: atom_id res chain seq x y z
N MET A 1 -8.25 -12.86 -4.46
CA MET A 1 -8.88 -11.99 -3.45
C MET A 1 -7.87 -10.91 -3.08
N ARG A 2 -8.17 -9.63 -3.30
CA ARG A 2 -7.26 -8.52 -2.99
C ARG A 2 -7.02 -8.44 -1.48
N PHE A 3 -5.76 -8.30 -1.06
CA PHE A 3 -5.42 -7.98 0.33
C PHE A 3 -5.79 -6.51 0.56
N LYS A 4 -6.87 -6.27 1.31
CA LYS A 4 -7.41 -4.94 1.55
C LYS A 4 -7.63 -4.75 3.04
N LEU A 5 -7.02 -3.73 3.62
CA LEU A 5 -7.16 -3.41 5.03
C LEU A 5 -8.54 -2.78 5.32
N PRO A 6 -9.07 -2.85 6.57
CA PRO A 6 -10.16 -1.99 6.97
C PRO A 6 -9.65 -0.55 6.94
N GLU A 7 -10.56 0.40 6.73
CA GLU A 7 -10.20 1.80 6.58
C GLU A 7 -9.30 2.34 7.70
N ALA A 8 -9.58 1.95 8.96
CA ALA A 8 -8.77 2.37 10.10
C ALA A 8 -7.32 1.84 10.03
N ALA A 9 -7.11 0.57 9.67
CA ALA A 9 -5.75 0.03 9.55
C ALA A 9 -5.06 0.53 8.28
N PHE A 10 -5.80 0.76 7.20
CA PHE A 10 -5.26 1.39 5.99
C PHE A 10 -4.77 2.81 6.28
N ARG A 11 -5.52 3.61 7.05
CA ARG A 11 -5.07 4.94 7.49
C ARG A 11 -3.80 4.87 8.35
N LYS A 12 -3.64 3.83 9.19
CA LYS A 12 -2.39 3.59 9.94
C LYS A 12 -1.23 3.25 8.98
N LEU A 13 -1.46 2.31 8.06
CA LEU A 13 -0.46 1.96 7.04
C LEU A 13 -0.02 3.16 6.21
N CYS A 14 -0.96 4.01 5.79
CA CYS A 14 -0.64 5.24 5.07
C CYS A 14 0.24 6.19 5.89
N ARG A 15 0.06 6.27 7.22
CA ARG A 15 0.94 7.09 8.08
C ARG A 15 2.36 6.53 8.13
N LEU A 16 2.50 5.21 8.24
CA LEU A 16 3.82 4.56 8.20
C LEU A 16 4.53 4.74 6.87
N VAL A 17 3.81 4.65 5.75
CA VAL A 17 4.39 4.91 4.42
C VAL A 17 4.90 6.34 4.31
N LYS A 18 4.13 7.32 4.83
CA LYS A 18 4.57 8.72 4.87
C LYS A 18 5.81 8.91 5.74
N GLN A 19 5.81 8.32 6.93
CA GLN A 19 6.94 8.35 7.85
C GLN A 19 8.20 7.75 7.20
N ARG A 20 8.10 6.57 6.58
CA ARG A 20 9.20 5.94 5.83
C ARG A 20 9.76 6.88 4.77
N ASP A 21 8.89 7.45 3.96
CA ASP A 21 9.30 8.29 2.83
C ASP A 21 9.97 9.58 3.33
N GLU A 22 9.50 10.14 4.45
CA GLU A 22 10.10 11.29 5.15
C GLU A 22 11.45 10.94 5.82
N GLU A 23 11.55 9.83 6.53
CA GLU A 23 12.80 9.39 7.19
C GLU A 23 13.90 9.04 6.17
N LEU A 24 13.49 8.54 5.00
CA LEU A 24 14.39 8.19 3.89
C LEU A 24 14.44 9.29 2.83
N ALA A 25 14.21 10.55 3.20
CA ALA A 25 14.02 11.67 2.25
C ALA A 25 15.15 11.82 1.22
N GLU A 26 16.41 11.63 1.61
CA GLU A 26 17.55 11.73 0.67
C GLU A 26 17.55 10.57 -0.35
N THR A 27 17.27 9.35 0.10
CA THR A 27 17.15 8.18 -0.78
C THR A 27 15.93 8.30 -1.69
N TYR A 28 14.82 8.83 -1.15
CA TYR A 28 13.62 9.14 -1.91
C TYR A 28 13.94 10.17 -2.99
N GLN A 29 14.56 11.30 -2.63
CA GLN A 29 14.88 12.38 -3.57
C GLN A 29 15.82 11.92 -4.68
N SER A 30 16.85 11.15 -4.35
CA SER A 30 17.83 10.67 -5.33
C SER A 30 17.24 9.70 -6.37
N ILE A 31 16.19 8.93 -6.01
CA ILE A 31 15.57 7.94 -6.91
C ILE A 31 14.30 8.51 -7.57
N ILE A 32 13.39 9.09 -6.79
CA ILE A 32 12.11 9.61 -7.28
C ILE A 32 12.30 10.95 -8.01
N GLY A 33 13.34 11.72 -7.67
CA GLY A 33 13.64 13.02 -8.27
C GLY A 33 12.86 14.20 -7.68
N GLU A 34 12.14 13.99 -6.57
CA GLU A 34 11.49 15.04 -5.79
C GLU A 34 11.62 14.75 -4.30
N TRP A 35 11.54 15.78 -3.46
CA TRP A 35 11.47 15.57 -2.02
C TRP A 35 10.12 14.93 -1.64
N PRO A 36 10.07 14.08 -0.60
CA PRO A 36 8.82 13.60 -0.05
C PRO A 36 7.87 14.77 0.24
N PRO A 37 6.62 14.70 -0.22
CA PRO A 37 5.74 15.86 -0.19
C PRO A 37 5.11 16.05 1.19
N SER A 38 5.08 17.28 1.72
CA SER A 38 4.35 17.58 2.97
C SER A 38 2.84 17.33 2.87
N ARG A 39 2.28 17.43 1.66
CA ARG A 39 0.90 17.08 1.32
C ARG A 39 0.88 16.24 0.05
N GLY A 40 0.27 15.06 0.14
CA GLY A 40 0.23 14.12 -0.98
C GLY A 40 -0.66 12.91 -0.73
N GLU A 41 -0.72 12.05 -1.74
CA GLU A 41 -1.53 10.84 -1.75
C GLU A 41 -0.63 9.61 -1.70
N VAL A 42 -1.10 8.55 -1.03
CA VAL A 42 -0.41 7.26 -1.02
C VAL A 42 -0.86 6.48 -2.25
N HIS A 43 0.10 6.12 -3.08
CA HIS A 43 -0.05 5.47 -4.38
C HIS A 43 0.28 3.98 -4.30
N HIS A 44 -0.51 3.14 -4.97
CA HIS A 44 -0.20 1.72 -5.15
C HIS A 44 0.67 1.50 -6.39
N ALA A 45 1.93 1.11 -6.21
CA ALA A 45 2.87 0.89 -7.31
C ALA A 45 2.42 -0.22 -8.28
N LYS A 46 2.04 -1.39 -7.75
CA LYS A 46 1.50 -2.50 -8.54
C LYS A 46 -0.02 -2.46 -8.53
N HIS A 47 -0.61 -2.50 -9.72
CA HIS A 47 -2.05 -2.58 -9.91
C HIS A 47 -2.47 -4.03 -10.15
N ALA A 48 -3.48 -4.50 -9.42
CA ALA A 48 -4.15 -5.78 -9.69
C ALA A 48 -5.67 -5.53 -9.80
N GLY A 49 -6.15 -5.15 -10.98
CA GLY A 49 -7.54 -4.72 -11.20
C GLY A 49 -7.81 -3.34 -10.57
N SER A 50 -8.83 -3.22 -9.72
CA SER A 50 -9.29 -1.96 -9.09
C SER A 50 -8.39 -1.42 -7.95
N GLY A 51 -7.08 -1.73 -8.00
CA GLY A 51 -6.05 -1.27 -7.07
C GLY A 51 -5.17 -2.41 -6.53
N GLY A 52 -3.93 -2.10 -6.17
CA GLY A 52 -2.97 -3.04 -5.61
C GLY A 52 -3.31 -3.56 -4.21
N PRO A 53 -2.55 -4.56 -3.68
CA PRO A 53 -2.66 -4.95 -2.28
C PRO A 53 -2.25 -3.81 -1.35
N ASP A 54 -2.95 -3.68 -0.23
CA ASP A 54 -2.65 -2.72 0.84
C ASP A 54 -1.48 -3.23 1.68
N LYS A 55 -0.28 -3.15 1.12
CA LYS A 55 0.99 -3.53 1.74
C LYS A 55 1.99 -2.41 1.57
N GLU A 56 2.77 -2.12 2.61
CA GLU A 56 3.82 -1.10 2.60
C GLU A 56 4.79 -1.26 1.42
N ASP A 57 5.14 -2.49 1.05
CA ASP A 57 6.04 -2.82 -0.07
C ASP A 57 5.46 -2.48 -1.47
N ASN A 58 4.19 -2.09 -1.50
CA ASN A 58 3.46 -1.71 -2.69
C ASN A 58 2.97 -0.25 -2.63
N LEU A 59 3.29 0.48 -1.56
CA LEU A 59 2.77 1.82 -1.32
C LEU A 59 3.90 2.85 -1.27
N ILE A 60 3.66 4.02 -1.86
CA ILE A 60 4.57 5.17 -1.83
C ILE A 60 3.77 6.47 -1.69
N HIS A 61 4.28 7.44 -0.96
CA HIS A 61 3.71 8.78 -0.82
C HIS A 61 4.19 9.66 -1.96
N LEU A 62 3.26 10.20 -2.76
CA LEU A 62 3.58 11.03 -3.92
C LEU A 62 2.87 12.39 -3.83
N SER A 63 3.48 13.41 -4.43
CA SER A 63 2.85 14.72 -4.59
C SER A 63 1.62 14.60 -5.49
N TYR A 64 0.67 15.54 -5.39
CA TYR A 64 -0.52 15.52 -6.26
C TYR A 64 -0.13 15.48 -7.75
N GLU A 65 0.88 16.27 -8.13
CA GLU A 65 1.33 16.36 -9.52
C GLU A 65 1.95 15.04 -10.00
N THR A 66 2.87 14.48 -9.22
CA THR A 66 3.52 13.20 -9.56
C THR A 66 2.52 12.05 -9.53
N HIS A 67 1.61 12.03 -8.57
CA HIS A 67 0.55 11.03 -8.50
C HIS A 67 -0.36 11.07 -9.73
N ARG A 68 -0.90 12.24 -10.08
CA ARG A 68 -1.89 12.36 -11.16
C ARG A 68 -1.29 12.32 -12.55
N PHE A 69 -0.17 13.01 -12.78
CA PHE A 69 0.35 13.24 -14.12
C PHE A 69 1.53 12.35 -14.49
N LYS A 70 2.28 11.83 -13.51
CA LYS A 70 3.42 10.93 -13.77
C LYS A 70 3.04 9.46 -13.53
N ALA A 71 2.46 9.12 -12.38
CA ALA A 71 2.08 7.75 -12.05
C ALA A 71 0.76 7.30 -12.72
N HIS A 72 -0.24 8.18 -12.77
CA HIS A 72 -1.52 7.92 -13.46
C HIS A 72 -1.64 8.56 -14.86
N GLY A 73 -0.60 9.24 -15.34
CA GLY A 73 -0.63 9.97 -16.59
C GLY A 73 -0.89 9.11 -17.84
N LEU A 74 -1.41 9.74 -18.89
CA LEU A 74 -1.69 9.10 -20.18
C LEU A 74 -0.43 8.89 -21.05
N SER A 75 0.69 9.52 -20.69
CA SER A 75 1.96 9.39 -21.41
C SER A 75 2.66 8.09 -21.00
N GLY A 76 2.65 7.09 -21.89
CA GLY A 76 3.20 5.76 -21.62
C GLY A 76 4.66 5.76 -21.18
N THR A 77 5.52 6.57 -21.81
CA THR A 77 6.95 6.63 -21.49
C THR A 77 7.22 7.27 -20.12
N ARG A 78 6.55 8.38 -19.80
CA ARG A 78 6.68 9.04 -18.49
C ARG A 78 6.17 8.15 -17.36
N LYS A 79 5.06 7.46 -17.61
CA LYS A 79 4.49 6.51 -16.65
C LYS A 79 5.44 5.34 -16.40
N GLN A 80 5.95 4.71 -17.45
CA GLN A 80 6.91 3.60 -17.32
C GLN A 80 8.15 4.02 -16.54
N TYR A 81 8.71 5.19 -16.84
CA TYR A 81 9.84 5.73 -16.09
C TYR A 81 9.51 5.91 -14.60
N MET A 82 8.33 6.50 -14.28
CA MET A 82 7.90 6.68 -12.90
C MET A 82 7.68 5.34 -12.18
N ASP A 83 7.04 4.37 -12.84
CA ASP A 83 6.83 3.02 -12.31
C ASP A 83 8.17 2.33 -11.99
N GLU A 84 9.18 2.52 -12.84
CA GLU A 84 10.54 2.03 -12.63
C GLU A 84 11.24 2.71 -11.45
N GLN A 85 11.13 4.04 -11.31
CA GLN A 85 11.71 4.76 -10.16
C GLN A 85 11.04 4.33 -8.85
N ILE A 86 9.71 4.24 -8.82
CA ILE A 86 8.97 3.76 -7.64
C ILE A 86 9.41 2.34 -7.29
N LYS A 87 9.50 1.44 -8.28
CA LYS A 87 9.96 0.07 -8.06
C LYS A 87 11.40 0.04 -7.55
N THR A 88 12.27 0.89 -8.07
CA THR A 88 13.67 0.98 -7.64
C THR A 88 13.76 1.44 -6.19
N TYR A 89 13.04 2.50 -5.82
CA TYR A 89 12.97 3.00 -4.46
C TYR A 89 12.45 1.95 -3.48
N LEU A 90 11.29 1.34 -3.77
CA LEU A 90 10.69 0.32 -2.90
C LEU A 90 11.56 -0.93 -2.70
N ASN A 91 12.51 -1.21 -3.61
CA ASN A 91 13.41 -2.36 -3.53
C ASN A 91 14.85 -1.99 -3.10
N CYS A 92 15.12 -0.72 -2.81
CA CYS A 92 16.44 -0.26 -2.41
C CYS A 92 16.82 -0.78 -1.02
N HIS A 93 18.11 -0.70 -0.68
CA HIS A 93 18.62 -1.20 0.60
C HIS A 93 18.03 -0.44 1.79
N ALA A 94 17.99 0.90 1.73
CA ALA A 94 17.48 1.72 2.83
C ALA A 94 16.03 1.37 3.20
N VAL A 95 15.15 1.23 2.20
CA VAL A 95 13.76 0.82 2.42
C VAL A 95 13.66 -0.61 2.97
N LYS A 96 14.56 -1.53 2.57
CA LYS A 96 14.60 -2.89 3.14
C LYS A 96 15.05 -2.90 4.60
N GLU A 97 16.01 -2.08 4.99
CA GLU A 97 16.43 -1.96 6.39
C GLU A 97 15.33 -1.31 7.22
N TRP A 98 14.71 -0.23 6.74
CA TRP A 98 13.57 0.40 7.39
C TRP A 98 12.44 -0.60 7.67
N ARG A 99 12.13 -1.49 6.71
CA ARG A 99 11.13 -2.55 6.89
C ARG A 99 11.50 -3.55 7.98
N LYS A 100 12.79 -3.86 8.18
CA LYS A 100 13.23 -4.77 9.25
C LYS A 100 13.02 -4.12 10.61
N GLU A 101 13.36 -2.83 10.73
CA GLU A 101 13.17 -2.07 11.96
C GLU A 101 11.68 -1.97 12.35
N HIS A 102 10.80 -1.85 11.35
CA HIS A 102 9.35 -1.73 11.53
C HIS A 102 8.58 -3.05 11.33
N GLU A 103 9.28 -4.19 11.29
CA GLU A 103 8.66 -5.48 10.94
C GLU A 103 7.49 -5.84 11.88
N MET A 104 7.68 -5.67 13.19
CA MET A 104 6.66 -6.01 14.18
C MET A 104 5.39 -5.16 14.01
N GLU A 105 5.53 -3.86 13.76
CA GLU A 105 4.39 -2.95 13.56
C GLU A 105 3.62 -3.28 12.28
N LEU A 106 4.35 -3.57 11.19
CA LEU A 106 3.75 -4.02 9.93
C LEU A 106 3.03 -5.36 10.11
N GLN A 107 3.64 -6.33 10.81
CA GLN A 107 3.02 -7.62 11.09
C GLN A 107 1.74 -7.48 11.93
N GLU A 108 1.73 -6.61 12.95
CA GLU A 108 0.55 -6.35 13.78
C GLU A 108 -0.61 -5.77 12.95
N LEU A 109 -0.31 -4.80 12.08
CA LEU A 109 -1.29 -4.22 11.15
C LEU A 109 -1.90 -5.28 10.23
N TYR A 110 -1.08 -6.20 9.71
CA TYR A 110 -1.53 -7.24 8.80
C TYR A 110 -2.26 -8.40 9.48
N LYS A 111 -1.89 -8.73 10.73
CA LYS A 111 -2.51 -9.81 11.52
C LYS A 111 -4.01 -9.59 11.68
N THR A 112 -4.42 -8.35 11.92
CA THR A 112 -5.83 -7.97 12.10
C THR A 112 -6.69 -8.30 10.87
N GLU A 113 -6.14 -8.13 9.65
CA GLU A 113 -6.85 -8.52 8.43
C GLU A 113 -6.81 -10.02 8.17
N GLU A 114 -5.70 -10.69 8.42
CA GLU A 114 -5.64 -12.14 8.19
C GLU A 114 -6.65 -12.86 9.09
N GLU A 115 -6.76 -12.45 10.36
CA GLU A 115 -7.79 -12.96 11.27
C GLU A 115 -9.22 -12.67 10.79
N ARG A 116 -9.46 -11.45 10.29
CA ARG A 116 -10.76 -11.07 9.73
C ARG A 116 -11.10 -11.88 8.48
N ARG A 117 -10.14 -12.09 7.59
CA ARG A 117 -10.28 -12.89 6.37
C ARG A 117 -10.59 -14.34 6.70
N ILE A 118 -9.89 -14.91 7.70
CA ILE A 118 -10.17 -16.25 8.22
C ILE A 118 -11.60 -16.33 8.78
N LYS A 119 -12.02 -15.38 9.62
CA LYS A 119 -13.40 -15.31 10.16
C LYS A 119 -14.45 -15.25 9.05
N LYS A 120 -14.24 -14.40 8.03
CA LYS A 120 -15.16 -14.27 6.88
C LYS A 120 -15.24 -15.56 6.06
N LYS A 121 -14.11 -16.22 5.82
CA LYS A 121 -14.08 -17.51 5.12
C LYS A 121 -14.85 -18.58 5.91
N ARG A 122 -14.63 -18.66 7.22
CA ARG A 122 -15.38 -19.56 8.12
C ARG A 122 -16.89 -19.30 8.08
N ALA A 123 -17.31 -18.04 8.17
CA ALA A 123 -18.72 -17.66 8.10
C ALA A 123 -19.38 -18.03 6.75
N GLY A 124 -18.64 -17.93 5.64
CA GLY A 124 -19.12 -18.34 4.32
C GLY A 124 -19.27 -19.85 4.13
N CYS A 125 -18.63 -20.66 4.98
CA CYS A 125 -18.77 -22.12 4.99
C CYS A 125 -19.91 -22.60 5.91
N ILE A 126 -20.54 -21.71 6.69
CA ILE A 126 -21.70 -22.05 7.52
C ILE A 126 -22.93 -22.17 6.60
N PRO A 127 -23.64 -23.31 6.58
CA PRO A 127 -24.87 -23.46 5.80
C PRO A 127 -25.86 -22.36 6.17
N LYS A 128 -26.36 -21.63 5.17
CA LYS A 128 -27.41 -20.63 5.41
C LYS A 128 -28.64 -21.34 5.96
N LYS A 129 -29.21 -20.83 7.06
CA LYS A 129 -30.47 -21.35 7.60
C LYS A 129 -31.51 -21.42 6.47
N PRO A 130 -32.17 -22.57 6.27
CA PRO A 130 -33.22 -22.69 5.26
C PRO A 130 -34.33 -21.66 5.51
N LYS A 131 -34.96 -21.15 4.45
CA LYS A 131 -35.99 -20.09 4.55
C LYS A 131 -37.18 -20.49 5.43
N TRP A 132 -37.45 -21.79 5.58
CA TRP A 132 -38.54 -22.33 6.40
C TRP A 132 -38.21 -22.36 7.90
N ALA A 133 -36.94 -22.28 8.30
CA ALA A 133 -36.50 -22.27 9.70
C ALA A 133 -36.52 -20.86 10.34
N LYS A 134 -37.33 -19.95 9.78
CA LYS A 134 -37.54 -18.57 10.27
C LYS A 134 -38.73 -18.43 11.22
N TYR A 135 -39.46 -19.50 11.48
CA TYR A 135 -40.58 -19.57 12.42
C TYR A 135 -40.19 -20.44 13.61
#